data_AF-A0A838WE12-F1
#
_entry.id   AF-A0A838WE12-F1
#
_cell.length_a   1.000
_cell.length_b   1.000
_cell.length_c   1.000
_cell.angle_alpha   90.00
_cell.angle_beta   90.00
_cell.angle_gamma   90.00
#
_symmetry.space_group_name_H-M   'P 1'
#
loop_
_entity.id
_entity.type
_entity.pdbx_description
1 polymer ?
#
loop_
_entity_poly.entity_id
_entity_poly.type
_entity_poly.pdbx_seq_one_letter_code
_entity_poly.pdbx_strand_id
1 'polypeptide(L)' 'MGLRIVQVDAFADRLFAGNPAAVCVLPETRAEEWMQAVAVMDAGRAGVMEL' A
#
# COMPACT_ATOMS: atom_id res chain seq x y z
N MET A 1 -3.71 19.79 -2.42
CA MET A 1 -2.53 19.00 -2.00
C MET A 1 -2.93 17.52 -2.09
N GLY A 2 -2.16 16.69 -2.80
CA GLY A 2 -2.47 15.26 -2.99
C GLY A 2 -1.98 14.37 -1.84
N LEU A 3 -2.50 13.14 -1.76
CA LEU A 3 -2.03 12.11 -0.85
C LEU A 3 -0.69 11.54 -1.34
N ARG A 4 0.27 11.39 -0.44
CA ARG A 4 1.57 10.77 -0.75
C ARG A 4 1.47 9.27 -0.49
N ILE A 5 1.72 8.49 -1.54
CA ILE A 5 1.85 7.04 -1.48
C ILE A 5 3.28 6.68 -1.84
N VAL A 6 3.91 5.83 -1.04
CA VAL A 6 5.25 5.27 -1.31
C VAL A 6 5.16 3.75 -1.36
N GLN A 7 5.84 3.14 -2.32
CA GLN A 7 6.00 1.68 -2.37
C GLN A 7 7.26 1.29 -1.61
N VAL A 8 7.15 0.26 -0.78
CA VAL A 8 8.26 -0.33 -0.03
C VAL A 8 8.31 -1.84 -0.25
N ASP A 9 9.50 -2.39 -0.23
CA ASP A 9 9.74 -3.83 -0.22
C ASP A 9 10.07 -4.23 1.22
N ALA A 10 9.06 -4.63 1.99
CA ALA A 10 9.23 -4.97 3.40
C ALA A 10 10.05 -6.26 3.56
N PHE A 11 10.84 -6.33 4.63
CA PHE A 11 11.72 -7.46 4.95
C PHE A 11 12.84 -7.71 3.92
N ALA A 12 13.24 -6.68 3.17
CA ALA A 12 14.32 -6.73 2.22
C ALA A 12 15.26 -5.53 2.34
N ASP A 13 16.53 -5.74 1.95
CA ASP A 13 17.58 -4.72 1.85
C ASP A 13 17.92 -4.37 0.39
N ARG A 14 17.22 -4.98 -0.57
CA ARG A 14 17.34 -4.75 -2.01
C ARG A 14 15.96 -4.74 -2.67
N LEU A 15 15.84 -4.02 -3.79
CA LEU A 15 14.60 -3.91 -4.56
C LEU A 15 14.15 -5.26 -5.11
N PHE A 16 12.82 -5.42 -5.25
CA PHE A 16 12.15 -6.61 -5.80
C PHE A 16 12.37 -7.89 -4.98
N ALA A 17 12.62 -7.74 -3.69
CA ALA A 17 12.71 -8.86 -2.74
C ALA A 17 11.76 -8.60 -1.55
N GLY A 18 11.41 -9.65 -0.81
CA GLY A 18 10.51 -9.50 0.34
C GLY A 18 9.05 -9.30 -0.06
N ASN A 19 8.34 -8.47 0.71
CA ASN A 19 6.91 -8.23 0.54
C ASN A 19 6.65 -6.80 0.01
N PRO A 20 6.25 -6.63 -1.27
CA PRO A 20 5.92 -5.32 -1.80
C PRO A 20 4.63 -4.79 -1.16
N ALA A 21 4.66 -3.56 -0.67
CA ALA A 21 3.51 -2.90 -0.06
C ALA A 21 3.48 -1.40 -0.38
N ALA A 22 2.29 -0.84 -0.56
CA ALA A 22 2.10 0.61 -0.58
C ALA A 22 1.78 1.15 0.80
N VAL A 23 2.38 2.30 1.13
CA VAL A 23 2.17 3.02 2.37
C VAL A 23 1.66 4.42 2.06
N CYS A 24 0.48 4.74 2.60
CA CYS A 24 -0.13 6.06 2.53
C CYS A 24 -0.15 6.68 3.93
N VAL A 25 0.51 7.84 4.11
CA VAL A 25 0.55 8.53 5.40
C VAL A 25 -0.64 9.48 5.49
N LEU A 26 -1.55 9.21 6.42
CA LEU A 26 -2.77 9.99 6.65
C LEU A 26 -2.64 10.84 7.92
N PRO A 27 -3.07 12.11 7.91
CA PRO A 27 -3.07 12.95 9.11
C PRO A 27 -4.10 12.50 10.15
N GLU A 28 -5.12 11.75 9.71
CA GLU A 28 -6.22 11.23 10.53
C GLU A 28 -6.73 9.92 9.92
N THR A 29 -7.38 9.10 10.74
CA THR A 29 -8.04 7.87 10.27
C THR A 29 -9.13 8.20 9.26
N ARG A 30 -9.20 7.42 8.19
CA ARG A 30 -10.27 7.51 7.17
C ARG A 30 -11.23 6.34 7.33
N ALA A 31 -12.42 6.47 6.74
CA ALA A 31 -13.43 5.42 6.72
C ALA A 31 -12.88 4.13 6.09
N GLU A 32 -13.33 2.97 6.58
CA GLU A 32 -12.84 1.67 6.14
C GLU A 32 -13.06 1.43 4.65
N GLU A 33 -14.23 1.84 4.13
CA GLU A 33 -14.59 1.71 2.73
C GLU A 33 -13.63 2.51 1.84
N TRP A 34 -13.19 3.68 2.32
CA TRP A 34 -12.20 4.49 1.63
C TRP A 34 -10.82 3.80 1.63
N MET A 35 -10.41 3.24 2.78
CA MET A 35 -9.12 2.53 2.88
C MET A 35 -9.09 1.29 1.99
N GLN A 36 -10.20 0.54 1.92
CA GLN A 36 -10.36 -0.61 1.03
C GLN A 36 -10.31 -0.19 -0.44
N ALA A 37 -10.98 0.89 -0.82
CA ALA A 37 -10.94 1.42 -2.19
C ALA A 37 -9.51 1.82 -2.60
N VAL A 38 -8.75 2.43 -1.68
CA VAL A 38 -7.34 2.77 -1.92
C VAL A 38 -6.47 1.51 -2.06
N ALA A 39 -6.67 0.50 -1.22
CA ALA A 39 -5.94 -0.76 -1.30
C ALA A 39 -6.18 -1.49 -2.63
N VAL A 40 -7.44 -1.56 -3.09
CA VAL A 40 -7.78 -2.15 -4.39
C VAL A 40 -7.20 -1.34 -5.56
N MET A 41 -7.17 0.00 -5.46
CA MET A 41 -6.55 0.85 -6.47
C MET A 41 -5.04 0.59 -6.61
N ASP A 42 -4.34 0.34 -5.51
CA ASP A 42 -2.90 0.06 -5.49
C ASP A 42 -2.53 -1.37 -5.94
N ALA A 43 -3.45 -2.33 -5.78
CA ALA A 43 -3.24 -3.75 -6.07
C ALA A 43 -2.85 -4.08 -7.54
N GLY A 44 -2.82 -3.08 -8.44
CA GLY A 44 -2.26 -3.22 -9.78
C GLY A 44 -0.77 -3.56 -9.85
N ARG A 45 -0.02 -3.55 -8.73
CA ARG A 45 1.42 -3.92 -8.71
C ARG A 45 1.92 -4.76 -7.52
N ALA A 46 1.13 -4.98 -6.47
CA ALA A 46 1.51 -5.83 -5.34
C ALA A 46 0.36 -6.77 -5.00
N GLY A 47 0.63 -8.08 -4.98
CA GLY A 47 -0.37 -9.12 -4.91
C GLY A 47 -1.22 -9.05 -3.65
N VAL A 48 -2.54 -8.97 -3.83
CA VAL A 48 -3.52 -9.44 -2.85
C VAL A 48 -3.46 -10.98 -2.83
N MET A 49 -2.75 -11.54 -1.85
CA MET A 49 -3.05 -12.90 -1.40
C MET A 49 -4.29 -12.81 -0.51
N GLU A 50 -5.46 -13.10 -1.08
CA GLU A 50 -6.60 -13.57 -0.30
C GLU A 50 -6.22 -14.96 0.25
N LEU A 51 -6.28 -15.12 1.58
CA LEU A 51 -6.36 -16.44 2.23
C LEU A 51 -7.79 -16.95 2.16
#